data_AF-G7M057-F1
#
_entry.id   AF-G7M057-F1
#
_cell.length_a   1.000
_cell.length_b   1.000
_cell.length_c   1.000
_cell.angle_alpha   90.00
_cell.angle_beta   90.00
_cell.angle_gamma   90.00
#
_symmetry.space_group_name_H-M   'P 1'
#
loop_
_entity.id
_entity.type
_entity.pdbx_description
1 polymer ?
#
loop_
_entity_poly.entity_id
_entity_poly.type
_entity_poly.pdbx_seq_one_letter_code
_entity_poly.pdbx_strand_id
1 'polypeptide(L)'
;MDFKLWDYQKYAINHVIDHNPAGLFLDMGMGKTVSSLTAIDNLLFLGDTNKVLVIAPKRVAEDTWSTEVDKWDHLKELRISIILVTPKQRDEAAKKDADIHVTSRDNVVWLVENYLFLNSQRTKTDVK
;
A
#
# COMPACT_ATOMS: atom_id res chain seq x y z
N MET A 1 -8.66 5.53 -17.67
CA MET A 1 -9.22 4.49 -18.56
C MET A 1 -10.42 3.86 -17.88
N ASP A 2 -11.48 3.56 -18.64
CA ASP A 2 -12.62 2.79 -18.15
C ASP A 2 -12.18 1.34 -17.83
N PHE A 3 -12.33 0.93 -16.58
CA PHE A 3 -11.76 -0.30 -16.06
C PHE A 3 -12.76 -1.46 -16.16
N LYS A 4 -12.73 -2.16 -17.31
CA LYS A 4 -13.50 -3.39 -17.48
C LYS A 4 -12.70 -4.61 -17.02
N LEU A 5 -13.06 -5.13 -15.85
CA LEU A 5 -12.43 -6.31 -15.26
C LEU A 5 -12.69 -7.58 -16.07
N TRP A 6 -11.63 -8.31 -16.40
CA TRP A 6 -11.71 -9.71 -16.81
C TRP A 6 -12.13 -10.58 -15.62
N ASP A 7 -12.74 -11.74 -15.87
CA ASP A 7 -13.25 -12.59 -14.78
C ASP A 7 -12.13 -13.09 -13.85
N TYR A 8 -10.93 -13.34 -14.37
CA TYR A 8 -9.78 -13.71 -13.54
C TYR A 8 -9.33 -12.57 -12.60
N GLN A 9 -9.50 -11.31 -13.01
CA GLN A 9 -9.17 -10.16 -12.15
C GLN A 9 -10.22 -10.00 -11.06
N LYS A 10 -11.51 -10.19 -11.38
CA LYS A 10 -12.58 -10.22 -10.35
C LYS A 10 -12.31 -11.29 -9.32
N TYR A 11 -11.93 -12.49 -9.77
CA TYR A 11 -11.54 -13.58 -8.87
C TYR A 11 -10.35 -13.19 -8.01
N ALA A 12 -9.29 -12.62 -8.59
CA ALA A 12 -8.10 -12.19 -7.85
C ALA A 12 -8.43 -11.12 -6.80
N ILE A 13 -9.27 -10.14 -7.14
CA ILE A 13 -9.72 -9.08 -6.22
C ILE A 13 -10.49 -9.69 -5.05
N ASN A 14 -11.51 -10.50 -5.34
CA ASN A 14 -12.33 -11.13 -4.30
C ASN A 14 -11.49 -12.07 -3.43
N HIS A 15 -10.53 -12.80 -4.01
CA HIS A 15 -9.62 -13.64 -3.25
C HIS A 15 -8.83 -12.85 -2.19
N VAL A 16 -8.36 -11.64 -2.52
CA VAL A 16 -7.66 -10.77 -1.56
C VAL A 16 -8.61 -10.23 -0.48
N ILE A 17 -9.85 -9.91 -0.83
CA ILE A 17 -10.84 -9.38 0.12
C ILE A 17 -11.29 -10.48 1.09
N ASP A 18 -11.55 -11.69 0.58
CA ASP A 18 -12.17 -12.77 1.36
C ASP A 18 -11.16 -13.57 2.21
N HIS A 19 -9.85 -13.45 1.95
CA HIS A 19 -8.81 -14.24 2.61
C HIS A 19 -7.75 -13.35 3.27
N ASN A 20 -7.52 -13.55 4.56
CA ASN A 20 -6.44 -12.90 5.29
C ASN A 20 -5.65 -13.95 6.11
N PRO A 21 -4.42 -14.34 5.69
CA PRO A 21 -3.63 -13.80 4.57
C PRO A 21 -4.01 -14.37 3.19
N ALA A 22 -3.72 -13.63 2.12
CA ALA A 22 -3.91 -14.04 0.71
C ALA A 22 -2.60 -14.07 -0.09
N GLY A 23 -2.52 -14.95 -1.09
CA GLY A 23 -1.39 -15.05 -2.02
C GLY A 23 -1.85 -15.04 -3.47
N LEU A 24 -1.42 -14.04 -4.25
CA LEU A 24 -1.75 -13.91 -5.67
C LEU A 24 -0.58 -14.36 -6.57
N PHE A 25 -0.71 -15.51 -7.20
CA PHE A 25 0.26 -16.09 -8.13
C PHE A 25 -0.21 -15.95 -9.59
N LEU A 26 -0.11 -14.74 -10.14
CA LEU A 26 -0.53 -14.44 -11.52
C LEU A 26 0.69 -14.19 -12.43
N ASP A 27 0.56 -14.53 -13.70
CA ASP A 27 1.61 -14.29 -14.72
C ASP A 27 1.82 -12.80 -15.03
N MET A 28 2.94 -12.49 -15.67
CA MET A 28 3.27 -11.13 -16.11
C MET A 28 2.19 -10.58 -17.06
N GLY A 29 1.82 -9.31 -16.92
CA GLY A 29 0.79 -8.67 -17.74
C GLY A 29 -0.66 -8.91 -17.29
N MET A 30 -0.92 -9.82 -16.35
CA MET A 30 -2.27 -10.14 -15.86
C MET A 30 -2.86 -9.11 -14.88
N GLY A 31 -2.32 -7.89 -14.81
CA GLY A 31 -2.87 -6.84 -13.95
C GLY A 31 -2.81 -7.12 -12.44
N LYS A 32 -1.71 -7.70 -11.95
CA LYS A 32 -1.49 -7.94 -10.51
C LYS A 32 -1.67 -6.68 -9.68
N THR A 33 -0.97 -5.60 -10.05
CA THR A 33 -1.00 -4.34 -9.31
C THR A 33 -2.39 -3.72 -9.30
N VAL A 34 -3.05 -3.62 -10.46
CA VAL A 34 -4.41 -3.04 -10.51
C VAL A 34 -5.43 -3.88 -9.75
N SER A 35 -5.31 -5.22 -9.75
CA SER A 35 -6.17 -6.10 -8.96
C SER A 35 -5.95 -5.88 -7.46
N SER A 36 -4.69 -5.80 -7.01
CA SER A 36 -4.37 -5.47 -5.63
C SER A 36 -4.87 -4.08 -5.22
N LEU A 37 -4.67 -3.06 -6.06
CA LEU A 37 -5.14 -1.70 -5.80
C LEU A 37 -6.67 -1.63 -5.71
N THR A 38 -7.38 -2.35 -6.59
CA THR A 38 -8.85 -2.40 -6.58
C THR A 38 -9.37 -3.11 -5.31
N ALA A 39 -8.69 -4.16 -4.85
CA ALA A 39 -9.02 -4.79 -3.57
C ALA A 39 -8.79 -3.83 -2.39
N ILE A 40 -7.67 -3.10 -2.39
CA ILE A 40 -7.35 -2.11 -1.37
C ILE A 40 -8.39 -0.99 -1.33
N ASP A 41 -8.77 -0.45 -2.49
CA ASP A 41 -9.79 0.60 -2.61
C ASP A 41 -11.12 0.15 -2.02
N ASN A 42 -11.57 -1.08 -2.33
CA ASN A 42 -12.79 -1.64 -1.75
C ASN A 42 -12.70 -1.78 -0.23
N LEU A 43 -11.57 -2.29 0.31
CA LEU A 43 -11.39 -2.45 1.75
C LEU A 43 -11.37 -1.10 2.48
N LEU A 44 -10.78 -0.07 1.87
CA LEU A 44 -10.79 1.31 2.40
C LEU A 44 -12.21 1.88 2.37
N PHE A 45 -12.93 1.72 1.25
CA PHE A 45 -14.29 2.22 1.08
C PHE A 45 -15.27 1.59 2.07
N LEU A 46 -15.15 0.28 2.32
CA LEU A 46 -15.97 -0.44 3.29
C LEU A 46 -15.59 -0.14 4.75
N GLY A 47 -14.42 0.48 4.99
CA GLY A 47 -13.91 0.75 6.34
C GLY A 47 -13.26 -0.46 7.02
N ASP A 48 -13.00 -1.54 6.27
CA ASP A 48 -12.34 -2.75 6.77
C ASP A 48 -10.83 -2.55 6.95
N THR A 49 -10.24 -1.54 6.28
CA THR A 49 -8.88 -1.08 6.53
C THR A 49 -8.81 0.44 6.50
N ASN A 50 -7.80 1.00 7.18
CA ASN A 50 -7.61 2.45 7.27
C ASN A 50 -6.35 2.94 6.54
N LYS A 51 -5.28 2.14 6.54
CA LYS A 51 -4.00 2.46 5.90
C LYS A 51 -3.31 1.19 5.44
N VAL A 52 -2.68 1.25 4.28
CA VAL A 52 -1.98 0.12 3.66
C VAL A 52 -0.49 0.41 3.53
N LEU A 53 0.34 -0.54 3.94
CA LEU A 53 1.78 -0.51 3.71
C LEU A 53 2.15 -1.48 2.59
N VAL A 54 2.73 -0.95 1.51
CA VAL A 54 3.27 -1.72 0.39
C VAL A 54 4.79 -1.78 0.52
N ILE A 55 5.33 -3.01 0.52
CA ILE A 55 6.78 -3.26 0.51
C ILE A 55 7.14 -3.91 -0.83
N ALA A 56 7.99 -3.25 -1.61
CA ALA A 56 8.35 -3.72 -2.95
C ALA A 56 9.85 -3.52 -3.26
N PRO A 57 10.39 -4.16 -4.32
CA PRO A 57 11.70 -3.81 -4.84
C PRO A 57 11.77 -2.31 -5.18
N LYS A 58 12.93 -1.67 -4.99
CA LYS A 58 13.09 -0.21 -5.08
C LYS A 58 12.43 0.42 -6.31
N ARG A 59 12.70 -0.10 -7.51
CA ARG A 59 12.11 0.43 -8.77
C ARG A 59 10.58 0.30 -8.84
N VAL A 60 10.03 -0.78 -8.28
CA VAL A 60 8.57 -0.99 -8.24
C VAL A 60 7.92 -0.03 -7.24
N ALA A 61 8.58 0.19 -6.11
CA ALA A 61 8.15 1.15 -5.09
C ALA A 61 8.20 2.60 -5.59
N GLU A 62 9.17 2.94 -6.44
CA GLU A 62 9.34 4.28 -7.01
C GLU A 62 8.24 4.63 -8.03
N ASP A 63 7.93 3.73 -8.96
CA ASP A 63 7.15 4.11 -10.14
C ASP A 63 5.83 3.36 -10.31
N THR A 64 5.77 2.06 -9.96
CA THR A 64 4.68 1.19 -10.44
C THR A 64 3.34 1.51 -9.79
N TRP A 65 3.33 1.76 -8.48
CA TRP A 65 2.09 1.98 -7.73
C TRP A 65 1.45 3.33 -8.03
N SER A 66 2.25 4.40 -8.10
CA SER A 66 1.79 5.73 -8.53
C SER A 66 1.27 5.71 -9.96
N THR A 67 2.03 5.13 -10.89
CA THR A 67 1.64 5.07 -12.30
C THR A 67 0.34 4.29 -12.51
N GLU A 68 0.13 3.18 -11.80
CA GLU A 68 -1.13 2.41 -11.93
C GLU A 68 -2.32 3.18 -11.34
N VAL A 69 -2.15 3.88 -10.21
CA VAL A 69 -3.23 4.75 -9.67
C VAL A 69 -3.60 5.87 -10.64
N ASP A 70 -2.61 6.55 -11.23
CA ASP A 70 -2.87 7.65 -12.16
C ASP A 70 -3.55 7.18 -13.47
N LYS A 71 -3.32 5.93 -13.87
CA LYS A 71 -3.81 5.34 -15.11
C LYS A 71 -5.29 4.98 -15.09
N TRP A 72 -5.79 4.49 -13.94
CA TRP A 72 -7.15 3.94 -13.83
C TRP A 72 -8.09 4.92 -13.16
N ASP A 73 -9.22 5.22 -13.80
CA ASP A 73 -10.08 6.33 -13.34
C ASP A 73 -10.73 6.06 -11.97
N HIS A 74 -11.02 4.80 -11.66
CA HIS A 74 -11.60 4.41 -10.36
C HIS A 74 -10.62 4.45 -9.20
N LEU A 75 -9.30 4.49 -9.47
CA LEU A 75 -8.27 4.50 -8.42
C LEU A 75 -7.78 5.91 -8.07
N LYS A 76 -8.21 6.95 -8.82
CA LYS A 76 -7.67 8.31 -8.72
C LYS A 76 -7.85 8.97 -7.35
N GLU A 77 -8.79 8.51 -6.55
CA GLU A 77 -9.03 9.02 -5.20
C GLU A 77 -8.02 8.46 -4.18
N LEU A 78 -7.28 7.39 -4.52
CA LEU A 78 -6.29 6.81 -3.63
C LEU A 78 -5.08 7.73 -3.47
N ARG A 79 -4.78 8.11 -2.24
CA ARG A 79 -3.63 8.95 -1.91
C ARG A 79 -2.43 8.08 -1.62
N ILE A 80 -1.39 8.18 -2.46
CA ILE A 80 -0.13 7.46 -2.28
C ILE A 80 0.94 8.36 -1.63
N SER A 81 1.68 7.79 -0.68
CA SER A 81 2.91 8.37 -0.14
C SER A 81 4.09 7.41 -0.32
N ILE A 82 5.14 7.88 -0.98
CA ILE A 82 6.33 7.07 -1.29
C ILE A 82 7.45 7.41 -0.30
N ILE A 83 7.87 6.41 0.48
CA ILE A 83 8.91 6.53 1.52
C ILE A 83 10.26 6.10 0.92
N LEU A 84 11.00 7.06 0.34
CA LEU A 84 12.29 6.84 -0.33
C LEU A 84 13.48 7.46 0.39
N VAL A 85 14.69 7.24 -0.13
CA VAL A 85 15.93 7.11 0.65
C VAL A 85 16.41 8.35 1.42
N THR A 86 16.08 9.59 1.03
CA THR A 86 16.65 10.73 1.75
C THR A 86 16.02 10.87 3.15
N PRO A 87 16.81 11.03 4.23
CA PRO A 87 16.27 11.02 5.59
C PRO A 87 15.16 12.05 5.85
N LYS A 88 15.29 13.25 5.26
CA LYS A 88 14.27 14.30 5.38
C LYS A 88 12.95 13.93 4.69
N GLN A 89 13.03 13.38 3.47
CA GLN A 89 11.84 12.99 2.72
C GLN A 89 11.15 11.76 3.33
N ARG A 90 11.89 10.86 3.99
CA ARG A 90 11.30 9.68 4.66
C ARG A 90 10.32 10.04 5.76
N ASP A 91 10.72 10.96 6.64
CA ASP A 91 9.92 11.33 7.81
C ASP A 91 8.64 12.07 7.39
N GLU A 92 8.78 13.01 6.45
CA GLU A 92 7.64 13.71 5.86
C GLU A 92 6.68 12.75 5.14
N ALA A 93 7.20 11.82 4.32
CA ALA A 93 6.39 10.85 3.61
C ALA A 93 5.68 9.86 4.55
N ALA A 94 6.35 9.41 5.62
CA ALA A 94 5.76 8.51 6.61
C ALA A 94 4.63 9.17 7.41
N LYS A 95 4.74 10.48 7.69
CA LYS A 95 3.73 11.26 8.41
C LYS A 95 2.60 11.77 7.53
N LYS A 96 2.78 11.78 6.20
CA LYS A 96 1.78 12.25 5.25
C LYS A 96 0.48 11.46 5.42
N ASP A 97 -0.63 12.17 5.40
CA ASP A 97 -1.94 11.55 5.35
C ASP A 97 -2.17 10.96 3.96
N ALA A 98 -2.13 9.64 3.89
CA ALA A 98 -2.20 8.84 2.68
C ALA A 98 -2.85 7.50 3.03
N ASP A 99 -3.54 6.94 2.04
CA ASP A 99 -4.25 5.67 2.15
C ASP A 99 -3.27 4.51 1.94
N ILE A 100 -2.26 4.73 1.08
CA ILE A 100 -1.21 3.75 0.76
C ILE A 100 0.17 4.38 0.95
N HIS A 101 0.99 3.76 1.81
CA HIS A 101 2.41 4.07 1.96
C HIS A 101 3.24 3.01 1.25
N VAL A 102 4.13 3.43 0.35
CA VAL A 102 4.97 2.53 -0.44
C VAL A 102 6.42 2.68 -0.01
N THR A 103 7.09 1.56 0.30
CA THR A 103 8.49 1.55 0.73
C THR A 103 9.30 0.44 0.07
N SER A 104 10.62 0.61 0.02
CA SER A 104 11.54 -0.47 -0.32
C SER A 104 11.79 -1.39 0.88
N ARG A 105 12.23 -2.63 0.60
CA ARG A 105 12.65 -3.58 1.64
C ARG A 105 13.75 -3.00 2.55
N ASP A 106 14.71 -2.28 1.99
CA ASP A 106 15.85 -1.71 2.74
C ASP A 106 15.40 -0.61 3.72
N ASN A 107 14.33 0.11 3.40
CA ASN A 107 13.78 1.18 4.23
C ASN A 107 12.93 0.66 5.40
N VAL A 108 12.57 -0.63 5.41
CA VAL A 108 11.75 -1.22 6.48
C VAL A 108 12.45 -1.13 7.84
N VAL A 109 13.77 -1.36 7.90
CA VAL A 109 14.54 -1.26 9.15
C VAL A 109 14.37 0.12 9.78
N TRP A 110 14.59 1.17 8.99
CA TRP A 110 14.42 2.55 9.43
C TRP A 110 12.98 2.83 9.89
N LEU A 111 11.97 2.32 9.17
CA LEU A 111 10.56 2.53 9.52
C LEU A 111 10.22 1.91 10.88
N VAL A 112 10.69 0.69 11.12
CA VAL A 112 10.47 -0.02 12.38
C VAL A 112 11.17 0.69 13.55
N GLU A 113 12.43 1.10 13.37
CA GLU A 113 13.20 1.83 14.39
C GLU A 113 12.56 3.15 14.80
N ASN A 114 12.02 3.92 13.84
CA ASN A 114 11.50 5.26 14.11
C ASN A 114 10.01 5.30 14.46
N TYR A 115 9.20 4.34 13.99
CA TYR A 115 7.74 4.39 14.13
C TYR A 115 7.14 3.22 14.92
N LEU A 116 7.79 2.05 14.95
CA LEU A 116 7.25 0.89 15.65
C LEU A 116 7.81 0.76 17.07
N PHE A 117 9.13 0.86 17.24
CA PHE A 117 9.76 0.63 18.54
C PHE A 117 9.58 1.80 19.52
N LEU A 118 9.58 3.05 19.06
CA LEU A 118 9.39 4.22 19.94
C LEU A 118 7.97 4.32 20.51
N ASN A 119 6.96 3.86 19.77
CA ASN A 119 5.57 3.83 20.24
C ASN A 119 5.33 2.79 21.34
N SER A 120 6.17 1.74 21.44
CA SER A 120 6.10 0.75 22.53
C SER A 120 6.60 1.29 23.88
N GLN A 121 7.38 2.36 23.88
CA GLN A 121 7.91 3.02 25.09
C GLN A 121 6.99 4.15 25.59
N ARG A 122 6.26 4.82 24.68
CA ARG A 122 5.28 5.87 25.07
C ARG A 122 4.05 5.33 25.78
N THR A 123 3.51 4.19 25.35
CA THR A 123 2.33 3.57 25.98
C THR A 123 2.56 3.13 27.44
N LYS A 124 3.80 3.04 27.92
CA LYS A 124 4.12 2.77 29.33
C LYS A 124 4.27 4.02 30.20
N THR A 125 4.30 5.21 29.62
CA THR A 125 4.62 6.45 30.36
C THR A 125 3.39 7.33 30.63
N ASP A 126 2.28 7.11 29.92
CA ASP A 126 1.05 7.90 30.07
C ASP A 126 0.01 7.27 31.01
N VAL A 127 0.43 6.33 31.87
CA VAL A 127 -0.35 5.88 33.03
C VAL A 127 0.36 6.35 34.29
N LYS A 128 0.16 7.61 34.64
CA LYS A 128 0.33 8.15 35.99
C LYS A 128 -0.77 9.14 36.29
#